data_AF-A0AA42JJJ8-F1
#
_entry.id   AF-A0AA42JJJ8-F1
#
_cell.length_a   1.000
_cell.length_b   1.000
_cell.length_c   1.000
_cell.angle_alpha   90.00
_cell.angle_beta   90.00
_cell.angle_gamma   90.00
#
_symmetry.space_group_name_H-M   'P 1'
#
loop_
_entity.id
_entity.type
_entity.pdbx_description
1 polymer ?
#
loop_
_entity_poly.entity_id
_entity_poly.type
_entity_poly.pdbx_seq_one_letter_code
_entity_poly.pdbx_strand_id
1 'polypeptide(L)'
;MQAELKFIDFNGLIATKEDAQLLMCNKVYYLPLCLAIGEKDVVGSDYFYVDIYSVNYIREKRILLGSKSIISSLDDFDELQKEIENIIFSIEGETWND
;
A
#
# COMPACT_ATOMS: atom_id res chain seq x y z
N MET A 1 -17.68 -11.23 -6.61
CA MET A 1 -17.19 -9.91 -6.18
C MET A 1 -15.70 -9.83 -6.50
N GLN A 2 -15.25 -8.68 -7.00
CA GLN A 2 -13.82 -8.40 -7.22
C GLN A 2 -13.48 -7.10 -6.52
N ALA A 3 -12.35 -7.06 -5.81
CA ALA A 3 -11.93 -5.84 -5.12
C ALA A 3 -11.31 -4.84 -6.10
N GLU A 4 -11.41 -3.57 -5.73
CA GLU A 4 -10.85 -2.44 -6.45
C GLU A 4 -10.24 -1.44 -5.45
N LEU A 5 -9.07 -0.91 -5.80
CA LEU A 5 -8.48 0.20 -5.07
C LEU A 5 -9.18 1.50 -5.49
N LYS A 6 -9.95 2.11 -4.57
CA LYS A 6 -10.69 3.34 -4.83
C LYS A 6 -9.80 4.57 -4.76
N PHE A 7 -8.90 4.62 -3.77
CA PHE A 7 -7.83 5.61 -3.67
C PHE A 7 -6.76 5.18 -2.67
N ILE A 8 -5.61 5.84 -2.75
CA ILE A 8 -4.52 5.79 -1.78
C ILE A 8 -4.43 7.14 -1.09
N ASP A 9 -4.31 7.12 0.22
CA ASP A 9 -3.94 8.28 1.04
C ASP A 9 -2.71 7.95 1.89
N PHE A 10 -2.07 8.97 2.43
CA PHE A 10 -0.91 8.84 3.29
C PHE A 10 -1.33 8.81 4.76
N ASN A 11 -0.56 8.06 5.56
CA ASN A 11 -0.76 8.03 7.00
C ASN A 11 0.48 8.60 7.70
N GLY A 12 0.30 9.38 8.78
CA GLY A 12 1.42 9.92 9.56
C GLY A 12 2.07 11.18 8.97
N LEU A 13 3.41 11.17 8.86
CA LEU A 13 4.22 12.38 8.56
C LEU A 13 4.34 12.70 7.06
N ILE A 14 4.01 11.75 6.19
CA ILE A 14 3.97 11.94 4.75
C ILE A 14 2.57 12.45 4.42
N ALA A 15 2.47 13.57 3.70
CA ALA A 15 1.18 14.20 3.37
C ALA A 15 0.91 14.27 1.87
N THR A 16 1.93 14.05 1.03
CA THR A 16 1.83 14.21 -0.42
C THR A 16 2.56 13.09 -1.15
N LYS A 17 2.18 12.89 -2.41
CA LYS A 17 2.86 11.95 -3.31
C LYS A 17 4.30 12.38 -3.54
N GLU A 18 4.56 13.68 -3.62
CA GLU A 18 5.91 14.23 -3.78
C GLU A 18 6.81 13.89 -2.58
N ASP A 19 6.29 14.03 -1.35
CA ASP A 19 7.02 13.65 -0.14
C ASP A 19 7.29 12.14 -0.09
N ALA A 20 6.30 11.33 -0.48
CA ALA A 20 6.44 9.89 -0.57
C ALA A 20 7.50 9.49 -1.60
N GLN A 21 7.48 10.12 -2.78
CA GLN A 21 8.45 9.90 -3.84
C GLN A 21 9.87 10.26 -3.39
N LEU A 22 10.04 11.42 -2.73
CA LEU A 22 11.34 11.81 -2.18
C LEU A 22 11.83 10.84 -1.10
N LEU A 23 10.92 10.32 -0.27
CA LEU A 23 11.24 9.31 0.73
C LEU A 23 11.69 8.00 0.06
N MET A 24 11.00 7.54 -0.98
CA MET A 24 11.28 6.29 -1.71
C MET A 24 12.62 6.31 -2.44
N CYS A 25 13.13 7.49 -2.82
CA CYS A 25 14.49 7.65 -3.34
C CYS A 25 15.59 7.25 -2.33
N ASN A 26 15.27 7.19 -1.02
CA ASN A 26 16.22 6.69 -0.02
C ASN A 26 16.28 5.16 -0.07
N LYS A 27 17.48 4.58 0.01
CA LYS A 27 17.63 3.12 0.05
C LYS A 27 16.86 2.45 1.20
N VAL A 28 16.70 3.16 2.31
CA VAL A 28 16.06 2.70 3.55
C VAL A 28 14.86 3.59 3.80
N TYR A 29 13.65 3.07 3.56
CA TYR A 29 12.42 3.82 3.78
C TYR A 29 11.33 2.96 4.41
N TYR A 30 10.42 3.65 5.08
CA TYR A 30 9.15 3.14 5.59
C TYR A 30 8.06 4.14 5.22
N LEU A 31 7.05 3.68 4.49
CA LEU A 31 5.97 4.50 3.97
C LEU A 31 4.61 3.92 4.43
N PRO A 32 4.00 4.47 5.47
CA PRO A 32 2.65 4.09 5.89
C PRO A 32 1.58 4.71 4.99
N LEU A 33 0.66 3.87 4.50
CA LEU A 33 -0.43 4.23 3.61
C LEU A 33 -1.79 3.90 4.24
N CYS A 34 -2.83 4.60 3.78
CA CYS A 34 -4.22 4.27 3.99
C CYS A 34 -4.83 3.92 2.63
N LEU A 35 -5.25 2.67 2.45
CA LEU A 35 -5.89 2.20 1.23
C LEU A 35 -7.40 2.20 1.42
N ALA A 36 -8.12 2.85 0.52
CA ALA A 36 -9.55 2.70 0.39
C ALA A 36 -9.84 1.59 -0.62
N ILE A 37 -10.32 0.45 -0.14
CA ILE A 37 -10.58 -0.74 -0.95
C ILE A 37 -12.09 -1.02 -0.90
N GLY A 38 -12.70 -1.25 -2.05
CA GLY A 38 -14.12 -1.58 -2.13
C GLY A 38 -14.41 -2.58 -3.25
N GLU A 39 -15.65 -3.02 -3.34
CA GLU A 39 -16.09 -3.83 -4.48
C GLU A 39 -16.05 -3.00 -5.77
N LYS A 40 -15.57 -3.62 -6.84
CA LYS A 40 -15.51 -3.03 -8.18
C LYS A 40 -16.90 -2.58 -8.62
N ASP A 41 -16.97 -1.40 -9.25
CA ASP A 41 -18.21 -0.79 -9.75
C ASP A 41 -19.28 -0.47 -8.68
N VAL A 42 -18.97 -0.67 -7.39
CA VAL A 42 -19.83 -0.33 -6.26
C VAL A 42 -19.32 0.94 -5.58
N VAL A 43 -20.26 1.78 -5.13
CA VAL A 43 -19.95 2.99 -4.34
C VAL A 43 -19.72 2.59 -2.89
N GLY A 44 -18.55 2.92 -2.37
CA GLY A 44 -18.15 2.63 -0.99
C GLY A 44 -16.77 1.97 -0.93
N SER A 45 -16.20 1.98 0.27
CA SER A 45 -14.88 1.43 0.54
C SER A 45 -14.70 1.20 2.04
N ASP A 46 -13.97 0.15 2.39
CA ASP A 46 -13.35 0.02 3.69
C ASP A 46 -11.91 0.56 3.67
N TYR A 47 -11.42 0.96 4.84
CA TYR A 47 -10.12 1.60 5.00
C TYR A 47 -9.12 0.64 5.64
N PHE A 48 -7.95 0.52 5.02
CA PHE A 48 -6.89 -0.38 5.44
C PHE A 48 -5.59 0.39 5.59
N TYR A 49 -5.05 0.43 6.81
CA TYR A 49 -3.69 0.89 7.04
C TYR A 49 -2.70 -0.18 6.63
N VAL A 50 -1.80 0.18 5.72
CA VAL A 50 -0.80 -0.73 5.14
C VAL A 50 0.58 -0.11 5.30
N ASP A 51 1.52 -0.92 5.77
CA ASP A 51 2.90 -0.51 5.98
C ASP A 51 3.77 -0.95 4.80
N ILE A 52 4.37 0.00 4.07
CA ILE A 52 5.32 -0.29 3.00
C ILE A 52 6.75 -0.15 3.52
N TYR A 53 7.56 -1.19 3.37
CA TYR A 53 8.95 -1.20 3.79
C TYR A 53 9.87 -1.44 2.61
N SER A 54 10.96 -0.66 2.53
CA SER A 54 12.03 -1.01 1.60
C SER A 54 12.73 -2.29 2.05
N VAL A 55 13.20 -3.10 1.10
CA VAL A 55 13.97 -4.33 1.40
C VAL A 55 15.14 -4.03 2.36
N ASN A 56 15.83 -2.89 2.21
CA ASN A 56 16.94 -2.53 3.07
C ASN A 56 16.48 -2.12 4.47
N TYR A 57 15.29 -1.53 4.62
CA TYR A 57 14.72 -1.23 5.94
C TYR A 57 14.58 -2.50 6.78
N ILE A 58 14.05 -3.57 6.19
CA ILE A 58 13.93 -4.87 6.87
C ILE A 58 15.30 -5.42 7.27
N ARG A 59 16.26 -5.38 6.35
CA ARG A 59 17.62 -5.91 6.57
C ARG A 59 18.37 -5.18 7.66
N GLU A 60 18.29 -3.85 7.69
CA GLU A 60 19.04 -3.01 8.63
C GLU A 60 18.38 -2.94 10.00
N LYS A 61 17.05 -2.78 10.05
CA LYS A 61 16.32 -2.58 11.30
C LYS A 61 15.95 -3.87 12.02
N ARG A 62 16.06 -5.03 11.35
CA ARG A 62 15.74 -6.36 11.90
C ARG A 62 14.35 -6.40 12.56
N ILE A 63 13.36 -5.82 11.88
CA ILE A 63 11.99 -5.73 12.38
C ILE A 63 11.21 -7.02 12.09
N LEU A 64 10.19 -7.26 12.91
CA LEU A 64 9.14 -8.24 12.62
C LEU A 64 8.00 -7.50 11.92
N LEU A 65 7.53 -8.04 10.81
CA LEU A 65 6.42 -7.48 10.05
C LEU A 65 5.09 -7.89 10.66
N GLY A 66 4.18 -6.92 10.77
CA GLY A 66 2.80 -7.15 11.18
C GLY A 66 1.92 -7.62 10.02
N SER A 67 0.65 -7.86 10.31
CA SER A 67 -0.37 -8.01 9.27
C SER A 67 -0.49 -6.72 8.45
N LYS A 68 -0.81 -6.84 7.15
CA LYS A 68 -1.00 -5.70 6.22
C LYS A 68 0.31 -4.93 5.98
N SER A 69 1.38 -5.65 5.70
CA SER A 69 2.67 -5.07 5.31
C SER A 69 3.07 -5.52 3.90
N ILE A 70 3.69 -4.62 3.14
CA ILE A 70 4.26 -4.90 1.82
C ILE A 70 5.76 -4.60 1.87
N ILE A 71 6.56 -5.51 1.34
CA ILE A 71 8.00 -5.31 1.16
C ILE A 71 8.22 -4.89 -0.29
N SER A 72 8.78 -3.72 -0.52
CA SER A 72 9.02 -3.20 -1.86
C SER A 72 10.51 -2.95 -2.11
N SER A 73 10.94 -3.18 -3.35
CA SER A 73 12.24 -2.76 -3.86
C SER A 73 12.13 -1.56 -4.81
N LEU A 74 10.94 -0.99 -4.95
CA LEU A 74 10.66 0.12 -5.85
C LEU A 74 11.11 1.44 -5.24
N ASP A 75 11.56 2.35 -6.10
CA ASP A 75 11.90 3.73 -5.80
C ASP A 75 10.95 4.74 -6.48
N ASP A 76 9.98 4.27 -7.26
CA ASP A 76 8.93 5.07 -7.90
C ASP A 76 7.55 4.79 -7.29
N PHE A 77 6.84 5.85 -6.89
CA PHE A 77 5.54 5.73 -6.24
C PHE A 77 4.44 5.28 -7.21
N ASP A 78 4.50 5.66 -8.49
CA ASP A 78 3.48 5.24 -9.47
C ASP A 78 3.60 3.76 -9.80
N GLU A 79 4.82 3.20 -9.81
CA GLU A 79 5.04 1.77 -9.92
C GLU A 79 4.51 1.02 -8.69
N LEU A 80 4.76 1.55 -7.48
CA LEU A 80 4.23 0.99 -6.24
C LEU A 80 2.70 1.01 -6.22
N GLN A 81 2.09 2.13 -6.63
CA GLN A 81 0.64 2.24 -6.71
C GLN A 81 0.05 1.18 -7.66
N LYS A 82 0.64 1.01 -8.85
CA LYS A 82 0.21 -0.04 -9.80
C LYS A 82 0.37 -1.44 -9.22
N GLU A 83 1.45 -1.71 -8.49
CA GLU A 83 1.63 -3.00 -7.83
C GLU A 83 0.53 -3.25 -6.79
N ILE A 84 0.21 -2.25 -5.96
CA ILE A 84 -0.89 -2.31 -4.99
C ILE A 84 -2.23 -2.53 -5.71
N GLU A 85 -2.52 -1.78 -6.78
CA GLU A 85 -3.72 -1.95 -7.60
C GLU A 85 -3.85 -3.39 -8.12
N ASN A 86 -2.76 -3.97 -8.63
CA ASN A 86 -2.74 -5.35 -9.11
C ASN A 86 -2.99 -6.37 -7.99
N ILE A 87 -2.36 -6.18 -6.82
CA ILE A 87 -2.59 -7.02 -5.64
C ILE A 87 -4.06 -6.98 -5.24
N ILE A 88 -4.63 -5.78 -5.12
CA ILE A 88 -6.04 -5.60 -4.74
C ILE A 88 -6.96 -6.22 -5.79
N PHE A 89 -6.71 -5.98 -7.07
CA PHE A 89 -7.53 -6.53 -8.15
C PHE A 89 -7.49 -8.06 -8.19
N SER A 90 -6.45 -8.70 -7.65
CA SER A 90 -6.38 -10.17 -7.53
C SER A 90 -7.28 -10.76 -6.44
N ILE A 91 -7.89 -9.93 -5.58
CA ILE A 91 -8.78 -10.37 -4.51
C ILE A 91 -10.19 -10.55 -5.08
N GLU A 92 -10.72 -11.77 -4.93
CA GLU A 92 -12.05 -12.17 -5.38
C GLU A 92 -12.75 -13.01 -4.31
N GLY A 93 -14.09 -12.98 -4.32
CA GLY A 93 -14.95 -13.74 -3.40
C GLY A 93 -16.39 -13.83 -3.90
N GLU A 94 -17.22 -14.66 -3.27
CA GLU A 94 -18.66 -14.66 -3.55
C GLU A 94 -19.31 -13.39 -2.96
N THR A 95 -18.89 -13.00 -1.76
CA THR A 95 -19.33 -11.81 -1.02
C THR A 95 -18.17 -10.98 -0.50
N TRP A 96 -18.39 -9.70 -0.19
CA TRP A 96 -17.38 -8.80 0.41
C TRP A 96 -16.80 -9.30 1.74
N ASN A 97 -17.52 -10.16 2.45
CA ASN A 97 -17.12 -10.63 3.78
C ASN A 97 -16.35 -11.97 3.74
N ASP A 98 -16.09 -12.53 2.55
CA ASP A 98 -15.29 -13.75 2.36
C ASP A 98 -13.80 -13.44 2.50
#